data_AF-A0A8T4Y2W2-F1
#
_entry.id   AF-A0A8T4Y2W2-F1
#
_cell.length_a   1.000
_cell.length_b   1.000
_cell.length_c   1.000
_cell.angle_alpha   90.00
_cell.angle_beta   90.00
_cell.angle_gamma   90.00
#
_symmetry.space_group_name_H-M   'P 1'
#
loop_
_entity.id
_entity.type
_entity.pdbx_description
1 polymer ?
#
loop_
_entity_poly.entity_id
_entity_poly.type
_entity_poly.pdbx_seq_one_letter_code
_entity_poly.pdbx_strand_id
1 'polypeptide(L)'
;MIKENVRIASGYIKGEPFHPEMPRGSGRVYDFKLFKSIDFFPVNWGWESYVIFKVMQMGYKVRCYKDIEAGEARPTSMNKRKLFYYGKAMKALGYDFKYAVGRAVFNKSWSMIEGYLSKDVRVYKDIADFVRRWQRENFWKRVKM
;
A
#
# COMPACT_ATOMS: atom_id res chain seq x y z
N MET A 1 -11.63 16.07 1.58
CA MET A 1 -12.13 14.86 2.28
C MET A 1 -13.65 14.83 2.44
N ILE A 2 -14.26 15.75 3.20
CA ILE A 2 -15.71 15.70 3.51
C ILE A 2 -16.59 15.77 2.26
N LYS A 3 -16.28 16.69 1.32
CA LYS A 3 -17.05 16.87 0.07
C LYS A 3 -17.01 15.64 -0.86
N GLU A 4 -15.95 14.83 -0.80
CA GLU A 4 -15.77 13.64 -1.65
C GLU A 4 -16.00 12.32 -0.89
N ASN A 5 -16.38 12.40 0.38
CA ASN A 5 -16.50 11.27 1.31
C ASN A 5 -15.22 10.39 1.37
N VAL A 6 -14.05 11.03 1.33
CA VAL A 6 -12.73 10.39 1.48
C VAL A 6 -12.37 10.33 2.97
N ARG A 7 -11.90 9.16 3.43
CA ARG A 7 -11.56 8.89 4.84
C ARG A 7 -10.07 8.84 5.12
N ILE A 8 -9.25 8.61 4.11
CA ILE A 8 -7.78 8.75 4.20
C ILE A 8 -7.29 9.48 2.97
N ALA A 9 -6.47 10.50 3.17
CA ALA A 9 -5.93 11.30 2.09
C ALA A 9 -4.45 11.61 2.27
N SER A 10 -3.77 11.93 1.18
CA SER A 10 -2.49 12.63 1.19
C SER A 10 -2.30 13.44 -0.09
N GLY A 11 -1.27 14.27 -0.13
CA GLY A 11 -0.69 14.74 -1.39
C GLY A 11 0.16 13.66 -2.07
N TYR A 12 0.71 14.01 -3.24
CA TYR A 12 1.72 13.23 -3.94
C TYR A 12 3.11 13.76 -3.60
N ILE A 13 4.12 12.90 -3.63
CA ILE A 13 5.51 13.33 -3.47
C ILE A 13 6.12 13.58 -4.85
N LYS A 14 6.74 14.74 -5.03
CA LYS A 14 7.38 15.11 -6.29
C LYS A 14 8.51 14.14 -6.64
N GLY A 15 8.49 13.67 -7.88
CA GLY A 15 9.48 12.70 -8.40
C GLY A 15 9.20 11.24 -8.04
N GLU A 16 8.15 10.96 -7.26
CA GLU A 16 7.75 9.59 -6.93
C GLU A 16 6.56 9.09 -7.77
N PRO A 17 6.40 7.75 -7.92
CA PRO A 17 5.24 7.18 -8.58
C PRO A 17 3.92 7.60 -7.94
N PHE A 18 3.00 8.11 -8.76
CA PHE A 18 1.65 8.50 -8.35
C PHE A 18 0.65 7.35 -8.53
N HIS A 19 -0.24 7.18 -7.54
CA HIS A 19 -1.40 6.31 -7.67
C HIS A 19 -2.58 6.92 -6.89
N PRO A 20 -3.74 7.16 -7.53
CA PRO A 20 -4.84 7.93 -6.94
C PRO A 20 -5.46 7.28 -5.70
N GLU A 21 -5.41 5.96 -5.58
CA GLU A 21 -5.93 5.22 -4.42
C GLU A 21 -4.85 4.79 -3.41
N MET A 22 -3.61 5.27 -3.56
CA MET A 22 -2.51 4.93 -2.64
C MET A 22 -1.89 6.20 -2.04
N PRO A 23 -2.53 6.81 -1.03
CA PRO A 23 -1.96 7.96 -0.34
C PRO A 23 -0.61 7.64 0.31
N ARG A 24 0.32 8.60 0.30
CA ARG A 24 1.71 8.48 0.77
C ARG A 24 1.83 8.65 2.29
N GLY A 25 2.70 7.87 2.92
CA GLY A 25 2.76 7.69 4.38
C GLY A 25 3.03 8.95 5.19
N SER A 26 4.07 9.69 4.84
CA SER A 26 4.55 10.86 5.61
C SER A 26 3.56 12.03 5.64
N GLY A 27 2.66 12.15 4.66
CA GLY A 27 1.66 13.21 4.56
C GLY A 27 0.22 12.71 4.68
N ARG A 28 0.00 11.51 5.23
CA ARG A 28 -1.33 10.90 5.31
C ARG A 28 -2.16 11.55 6.43
N VAL A 29 -3.35 12.01 6.08
CA VAL A 29 -4.41 12.47 6.98
C VAL A 29 -5.47 11.38 7.09
N TYR A 30 -5.88 11.06 8.31
CA TYR A 30 -6.84 10.01 8.62
C TYR A 30 -8.10 10.60 9.25
N ASP A 31 -9.27 10.09 8.87
CA ASP A 31 -10.46 10.21 9.70
C ASP A 31 -10.22 9.50 11.03
N PHE A 32 -10.07 10.29 12.10
CA PHE A 32 -9.68 9.76 13.41
C PHE A 32 -10.68 8.74 13.98
N LYS A 33 -11.99 8.95 13.78
CA LYS A 33 -13.01 8.04 14.32
C LYS A 33 -12.93 6.69 13.64
N LEU A 34 -12.78 6.69 12.31
CA LEU A 34 -12.59 5.46 11.55
C LEU A 34 -11.27 4.78 11.89
N PHE A 35 -10.19 5.54 11.98
CA PHE A 35 -8.86 5.01 12.28
C PHE A 35 -8.80 4.37 13.68
N LYS A 36 -9.47 4.99 14.66
CA LYS A 36 -9.65 4.43 15.99
C LYS A 36 -10.50 3.15 15.98
N SER A 37 -11.54 3.06 15.15
CA SER A 37 -12.41 1.87 15.09
C SER A 37 -11.74 0.60 14.54
N ILE A 38 -10.54 0.73 13.94
CA ILE A 38 -9.75 -0.40 13.43
C ILE A 38 -8.50 -0.68 14.27
N ASP A 39 -8.47 -0.17 15.51
CA ASP A 39 -7.35 -0.29 16.45
C ASP A 39 -6.01 0.28 15.94
N PHE A 40 -6.11 1.37 15.17
CA PHE A 40 -4.96 2.08 14.62
C PHE A 40 -4.04 1.19 13.75
N PHE A 41 -2.72 1.31 13.93
CA PHE A 41 -1.72 0.56 13.16
C PHE A 41 -1.38 -0.76 13.85
N PRO A 42 -1.49 -1.90 13.16
CA PRO A 42 -1.06 -3.17 13.72
C PRO A 42 0.48 -3.25 13.76
N VAL A 43 1.03 -3.94 14.76
CA VAL A 43 2.47 -4.26 14.81
C VAL A 43 2.74 -5.49 13.92
N ASN A 44 2.91 -5.27 12.62
CA ASN A 44 3.25 -6.30 11.63
C ASN A 44 3.78 -5.67 10.33
N TRP A 45 4.33 -6.46 9.40
CA TRP A 45 4.86 -5.94 8.13
C TRP A 45 3.78 -5.26 7.29
N GLY A 46 4.11 -4.13 6.65
CA GLY A 46 3.16 -3.39 5.80
C GLY A 46 2.03 -2.69 6.55
N TRP A 47 2.17 -2.47 7.86
CA TRP A 47 1.17 -1.87 8.74
C TRP A 47 0.60 -0.53 8.25
N GLU A 48 1.42 0.30 7.60
CA GLU A 48 0.95 1.55 6.99
C GLU A 48 -0.09 1.31 5.87
N SER A 49 0.18 0.34 5.00
CA SER A 49 -0.71 0.00 3.87
C SER A 49 -1.91 -0.81 4.34
N TYR A 50 -1.80 -1.54 5.45
CA TYR A 50 -2.92 -2.27 6.06
C TYR A 50 -4.11 -1.33 6.29
N VAL A 51 -3.87 -0.15 6.86
CA VAL A 51 -4.94 0.82 7.17
C VAL A 51 -5.67 1.29 5.91
N ILE A 52 -4.94 1.53 4.82
CA ILE A 52 -5.53 1.91 3.53
C ILE A 52 -6.44 0.79 3.03
N PHE A 53 -5.92 -0.44 2.96
CA PHE A 53 -6.69 -1.58 2.46
C PHE A 53 -7.88 -1.93 3.36
N LYS A 54 -7.73 -1.78 4.68
CA LYS A 54 -8.81 -2.02 5.64
C LYS A 54 -9.95 -1.04 5.44
N VAL A 55 -9.63 0.25 5.31
CA VAL A 55 -10.62 1.31 5.05
C VAL A 55 -11.30 1.12 3.69
N MET A 56 -10.55 0.73 2.66
CA MET A 56 -11.13 0.39 1.35
C MET A 56 -12.02 -0.86 1.41
N GLN A 57 -11.61 -1.88 2.18
CA GLN A 57 -12.41 -3.10 2.39
C GLN A 57 -13.76 -2.77 3.05
N MET A 58 -13.78 -1.80 3.98
CA MET A 58 -15.01 -1.32 4.62
C MET A 58 -15.88 -0.45 3.70
N GLY A 59 -15.49 -0.27 2.43
CA GLY A 59 -16.25 0.48 1.42
C GLY A 59 -15.98 1.99 1.39
N TYR A 60 -15.00 2.47 2.15
CA TYR A 60 -14.65 3.89 2.18
C TYR A 60 -13.64 4.26 1.09
N LYS A 61 -13.68 5.53 0.68
CA LYS A 61 -12.75 6.07 -0.31
C LYS A 61 -11.46 6.54 0.36
N VAL A 62 -10.36 6.30 -0.34
CA VAL A 62 -9.02 6.84 -0.04
C VAL A 62 -8.51 7.61 -1.25
N ARG A 63 -7.68 8.64 -1.04
CA ARG A 63 -7.23 9.50 -2.15
C ARG A 63 -5.81 10.03 -1.99
N CYS A 64 -5.02 9.89 -3.04
CA CYS A 64 -3.80 10.65 -3.26
C CYS A 64 -4.12 11.79 -4.23
N TYR A 65 -4.00 13.04 -3.77
CA TYR A 65 -4.29 14.24 -4.54
C TYR A 65 -3.04 14.67 -5.31
N LYS A 66 -3.13 14.69 -6.64
CA LYS A 66 -2.00 15.02 -7.54
C LYS A 66 -1.73 16.53 -7.61
N ASP A 67 -2.74 17.33 -7.30
CA ASP A 67 -2.70 18.79 -7.20
C ASP A 67 -2.08 19.28 -5.88
N ILE A 68 -1.90 18.39 -4.90
CA ILE A 68 -1.25 18.69 -3.62
C ILE A 68 0.14 18.07 -3.62
N GLU A 69 1.15 18.88 -3.92
CA GLU A 69 2.56 18.47 -3.85
C GLU A 69 3.05 18.48 -2.40
N ALA A 70 3.46 17.32 -1.91
CA ALA A 70 4.21 17.18 -0.68
C ALA A 70 5.71 17.14 -1.02
N GLY A 71 6.46 18.11 -0.52
CA GLY A 71 7.92 18.10 -0.62
C GLY A 71 8.54 17.01 0.27
N GLU A 72 9.74 16.57 -0.09
CA GLU A 72 10.57 15.71 0.76
C GLU A 72 11.93 16.36 1.00
N ALA A 73 12.37 16.39 2.26
CA ALA A 73 13.71 16.85 2.61
C ALA A 73 14.80 15.82 2.27
N ARG A 74 14.42 14.55 2.08
CA ARG A 74 15.33 13.44 1.76
C ARG A 74 14.73 12.56 0.67
N PRO A 75 15.47 12.26 -0.41
CA PRO A 75 15.00 11.34 -1.43
C PRO A 75 14.72 9.93 -0.88
N THR A 76 13.60 9.35 -1.31
CA THR A 76 13.32 7.93 -1.09
C THR A 76 14.34 7.07 -1.84
N SER A 77 15.16 6.33 -1.08
CA SER A 77 16.04 5.32 -1.65
C SER A 77 15.42 3.92 -1.60
N MET A 78 15.81 3.10 -2.57
CA MET A 78 15.44 1.69 -2.69
C MET A 78 16.72 0.86 -2.71
N ASN A 79 17.00 0.15 -1.62
CA ASN A 79 18.14 -0.76 -1.51
C ASN A 79 17.69 -2.21 -1.31
N LYS A 80 18.61 -3.16 -1.47
CA LYS A 80 18.33 -4.60 -1.37
C LYS A 80 17.60 -4.99 -0.08
N ARG A 81 18.00 -4.40 1.06
CA ARG A 81 17.39 -4.66 2.38
C ARG A 81 15.97 -4.13 2.48
N LYS A 82 15.71 -2.92 1.99
CA LYS A 82 14.37 -2.33 1.95
C LYS A 82 13.43 -3.11 1.03
N LEU A 83 13.94 -3.55 -0.13
CA LEU A 83 13.21 -4.39 -1.07
C LEU A 83 12.85 -5.75 -0.46
N PHE A 84 13.73 -6.34 0.36
CA PHE A 84 13.41 -7.54 1.14
C PHE A 84 12.26 -7.31 2.12
N TYR A 85 12.26 -6.22 2.88
CA TYR A 85 11.15 -5.90 3.78
C TYR A 85 9.85 -5.56 3.03
N TYR A 86 9.94 -4.98 1.82
CA TYR A 86 8.78 -4.83 0.96
C TYR A 86 8.23 -6.19 0.54
N GLY A 87 9.09 -7.18 0.25
CA GLY A 87 8.69 -8.58 0.09
C GLY A 87 7.85 -9.10 1.25
N LYS A 88 8.35 -8.96 2.47
CA LYS A 88 7.62 -9.35 3.69
C LYS A 88 6.29 -8.63 3.83
N ALA A 89 6.25 -7.32 3.58
CA ALA A 89 5.03 -6.53 3.61
C ALA A 89 4.00 -7.02 2.58
N MET A 90 4.43 -7.34 1.36
CA MET A 90 3.55 -7.89 0.32
C MET A 90 2.93 -9.22 0.76
N LYS A 91 3.72 -10.13 1.34
CA LYS A 91 3.17 -11.38 1.91
C LYS A 91 2.20 -11.11 3.05
N ALA A 92 2.56 -10.25 4.00
CA ALA A 92 1.70 -9.92 5.14
C ALA A 92 0.33 -9.39 4.70
N LEU A 93 0.30 -8.51 3.69
CA LEU A 93 -0.91 -7.92 3.13
C LEU A 93 -1.73 -8.88 2.24
N GLY A 94 -1.23 -10.08 1.95
CA GLY A 94 -1.92 -11.07 1.13
C GLY A 94 -1.82 -10.83 -0.39
N TYR A 95 -0.77 -10.15 -0.84
CA TYR A 95 -0.54 -9.91 -2.28
C TYR A 95 -0.56 -11.21 -3.08
N ASP A 96 -1.10 -11.15 -4.30
CA ASP A 96 -0.99 -12.25 -5.26
C ASP A 96 0.49 -12.52 -5.59
N PHE A 97 0.87 -13.80 -5.67
CA PHE A 97 2.25 -14.18 -5.95
C PHE A 97 2.75 -13.62 -7.30
N LYS A 98 1.90 -13.64 -8.34
CA LYS A 98 2.28 -13.11 -9.67
C LYS A 98 2.51 -11.61 -9.60
N TYR A 99 1.70 -10.90 -8.79
CA TYR A 99 1.90 -9.47 -8.58
C TYR A 99 3.22 -9.19 -7.84
N ALA A 100 3.55 -9.96 -6.81
CA ALA A 100 4.81 -9.84 -6.08
C ALA A 100 6.03 -10.09 -6.99
N VAL A 101 5.97 -11.13 -7.83
CA VAL A 101 7.01 -11.40 -8.84
C VAL A 101 7.14 -10.27 -9.84
N GLY A 102 6.02 -9.75 -10.38
CA GLY A 102 6.04 -8.61 -11.29
C GLY A 102 6.68 -7.36 -10.68
N ARG A 103 6.38 -7.08 -9.41
CA ARG A 103 7.03 -6.00 -8.64
C ARG A 103 8.53 -6.23 -8.46
N ALA A 104 8.94 -7.46 -8.17
CA ALA A 104 10.35 -7.81 -8.03
C ALA A 104 11.13 -7.65 -9.35
N VAL A 105 10.55 -8.08 -10.47
CA VAL A 105 11.13 -7.89 -11.81
C VAL A 105 11.28 -6.41 -12.16
N PHE A 106 10.22 -5.61 -11.95
CA PHE A 106 10.28 -4.17 -12.19
C PHE A 106 11.37 -3.47 -11.36
N ASN A 107 11.56 -3.91 -10.10
CA ASN A 107 12.60 -3.38 -9.22
C ASN A 107 13.96 -4.10 -9.37
N LYS A 108 14.10 -5.05 -10.32
CA LYS A 108 15.29 -5.87 -10.55
C LYS A 108 15.85 -6.48 -9.25
N SER A 109 14.97 -7.05 -8.42
CA SER A 109 15.31 -7.40 -7.03
C SER A 109 14.89 -8.82 -6.64
N TRP A 110 15.88 -9.71 -6.54
CA TRP A 110 15.67 -11.05 -6.00
C TRP A 110 15.33 -11.04 -4.50
N SER A 111 15.91 -10.10 -3.74
CA SER A 111 15.67 -10.00 -2.30
C SER A 111 14.21 -9.70 -1.95
N MET A 112 13.49 -9.02 -2.85
CA MET A 112 12.05 -8.82 -2.70
C MET A 112 11.28 -10.14 -2.74
N ILE A 113 11.68 -11.10 -3.59
CA ILE A 113 11.07 -12.44 -3.66
C ILE A 113 11.43 -13.24 -2.41
N GLU A 114 12.70 -13.20 -1.98
CA GLU A 114 13.14 -13.84 -0.72
C GLU A 114 12.33 -13.34 0.49
N GLY A 115 12.09 -12.02 0.55
CA GLY A 115 11.25 -11.42 1.57
C GLY A 115 9.79 -11.90 1.49
N TYR A 116 9.24 -12.01 0.28
CA TYR A 116 7.88 -12.54 0.10
C TYR A 116 7.78 -14.01 0.51
N LEU A 117 8.79 -14.84 0.25
CA LEU A 117 8.76 -16.27 0.60
C LEU A 117 9.12 -16.56 2.06
N SER A 118 9.56 -15.55 2.82
CA SER A 118 9.97 -15.67 4.22
C SER A 118 8.87 -16.29 5.10
N LYS A 119 9.21 -17.32 5.89
CA LYS A 119 8.24 -18.10 6.68
C LYS A 119 7.76 -17.39 7.96
N ASP A 120 8.52 -16.43 8.47
CA ASP A 120 8.26 -15.66 9.69
C ASP A 120 7.25 -14.51 9.52
N VAL A 121 6.53 -14.47 8.39
CA VAL A 121 5.59 -13.40 8.08
C VAL A 121 4.17 -13.80 8.46
N ARG A 122 3.58 -13.06 9.41
CA ARG A 122 2.17 -13.17 9.77
C ARG A 122 1.30 -12.46 8.73
N VAL A 123 0.34 -13.18 8.14
CA VAL A 123 -0.61 -12.64 7.16
C VAL A 123 -1.81 -12.01 7.88
N TYR A 124 -2.24 -10.84 7.40
CA TYR A 124 -3.51 -10.21 7.84
C TYR A 124 -4.68 -10.96 7.21
N LYS A 125 -5.21 -11.95 7.94
CA LYS A 125 -6.29 -12.82 7.45
C LYS A 125 -7.55 -12.04 7.07
N ASP A 126 -7.81 -10.93 7.74
CA ASP A 126 -9.00 -10.12 7.55
C ASP A 126 -8.99 -9.33 6.24
N ILE A 127 -7.82 -8.85 5.76
CA ILE A 127 -7.72 -8.08 4.50
C ILE A 127 -7.13 -8.85 3.32
N ALA A 128 -6.44 -9.98 3.53
CA ALA A 128 -5.65 -10.64 2.50
C ALA A 128 -6.42 -10.94 1.20
N ASP A 129 -7.63 -11.50 1.32
CA ASP A 129 -8.44 -11.82 0.14
C ASP A 129 -9.02 -10.58 -0.54
N PHE A 130 -9.28 -9.51 0.22
CA PHE A 130 -9.64 -8.22 -0.35
C PHE A 130 -8.49 -7.64 -1.18
N VAL A 131 -7.28 -7.58 -0.63
CA VAL A 131 -6.10 -7.05 -1.32
C VAL A 131 -5.83 -7.84 -2.61
N ARG A 132 -5.86 -9.17 -2.55
CA ARG A 132 -5.65 -10.02 -3.72
C ARG A 132 -6.68 -9.77 -4.83
N ARG A 133 -7.96 -9.64 -4.47
CA ARG A 133 -9.03 -9.32 -5.44
C ARG A 133 -8.84 -7.93 -6.02
N TRP A 134 -8.62 -6.92 -5.18
CA TRP A 134 -8.40 -5.54 -5.60
C TRP A 134 -7.22 -5.43 -6.58
N GLN A 135 -6.12 -6.15 -6.34
CA GLN A 135 -4.97 -6.18 -7.25
C GLN A 135 -5.32 -6.75 -8.63
N ARG A 136 -6.05 -7.87 -8.67
CA ARG A 136 -6.46 -8.50 -9.93
C ARG A 136 -7.38 -7.58 -10.72
N GLU A 137 -8.37 -6.98 -10.07
CA GLU A 137 -9.31 -6.05 -10.71
C GLU A 137 -8.58 -4.83 -11.29
N ASN A 138 -7.67 -4.23 -10.52
CA ASN A 138 -6.90 -3.06 -10.98
C ASN A 138 -5.89 -3.40 -12.07
N PHE A 139 -5.33 -4.60 -12.06
CA PHE A 139 -4.48 -5.08 -13.15
C PHE A 139 -5.28 -5.15 -14.46
N TRP A 140 -6.45 -5.79 -14.46
CA TRP A 140 -7.28 -5.91 -15.66
C TRP A 140 -7.83 -4.57 -16.15
N LYS A 141 -8.18 -3.64 -15.26
CA LYS A 141 -8.58 -2.27 -15.63
C LYS A 141 -7.50 -1.54 -16.44
N ARG A 142 -6.21 -1.84 -16.19
CA ARG A 142 -5.08 -1.22 -16.92
C ARG A 142 -4.73 -1.91 -18.23
N VAL A 143 -5.11 -3.18 -18.40
CA VAL A 143 -4.89 -3.94 -19.64
C VAL A 143 -6.00 -3.68 -20.66
N LYS A 144 -7.21 -3.35 -20.20
CA LYS A 144 -8.37 -3.03 -21.06
C LYS A 144 -8.45 -1.55 -21.46
N MET A 145 -7.54 -0.71 -20.97
CA MET A 145 -7.47 0.72 -21.22
C MET A 145 -6.31 0.99 -22.17
#